data_AF-A0A0D5Y3M3-F1
#
_entry.id   AF-A0A0D5Y3M3-F1
#
_cell.length_a   1.000
_cell.length_b   1.000
_cell.length_c   1.000
_cell.angle_alpha   90.00
_cell.angle_beta   90.00
_cell.angle_gamma   90.00
#
_symmetry.space_group_name_H-M   'P 1'
#
loop_
_entity.id
_entity.type
_entity.pdbx_description
1 polymer ?
#
loop_
_entity_poly.entity_id
_entity_poly.type
_entity_poly.pdbx_seq_one_letter_code
_entity_poly.pdbx_strand_id
1 'polypeptide(L)' 'MTPSTGNTQLPNLPRAGIRATTEQLCTLYQISRTTWWRWSKAENFPTPLRAGRILRWDAEAVDAFLTSKKD' A
#
# COMPACT_ATOMS: atom_id res chain seq x y z
N MET A 1 26.86 15.41 7.42
CA MET A 1 26.86 15.44 5.95
C MET A 1 25.82 14.44 5.46
N THR A 2 24.72 14.91 4.88
CA THR A 2 23.82 14.14 3.99
C THR A 2 23.88 14.80 2.61
N PRO A 3 23.47 14.17 1.49
CA PRO A 3 22.86 12.85 1.34
C PRO A 3 23.53 11.94 0.28
N SER A 4 23.50 10.63 0.49
CA SER A 4 23.70 9.66 -0.61
C SER A 4 22.37 9.47 -1.33
N THR A 5 22.17 10.28 -2.36
CA THR A 5 21.21 10.03 -3.44
C THR A 5 21.78 8.91 -4.31
N GLY A 6 21.24 7.71 -4.23
CA GLY A 6 21.68 6.60 -5.07
C GLY A 6 20.86 5.35 -4.82
N ASN A 7 19.84 5.15 -5.66
CA ASN A 7 19.06 3.92 -5.78
C ASN A 7 18.25 3.47 -4.55
N THR A 8 17.23 4.23 -4.16
CA THR A 8 16.08 3.62 -3.46
C THR A 8 15.16 2.95 -4.49
N GLN A 9 15.66 1.91 -5.17
CA GLN A 9 14.76 0.87 -5.65
C GLN A 9 14.25 0.20 -4.37
N LEU A 10 13.16 0.71 -3.80
CA LEU A 10 12.49 0.10 -2.65
C LEU A 10 12.24 -1.37 -3.02
N PRO A 11 12.98 -2.34 -2.45
CA PRO A 11 12.95 -3.74 -2.91
C PRO A 11 11.61 -4.43 -2.63
N ASN A 12 10.67 -3.70 -2.03
CA ASN A 12 9.33 -4.14 -1.66
C ASN A 12 8.21 -3.31 -2.30
N LEU A 13 8.48 -2.45 -3.28
CA LEU A 13 7.36 -1.85 -4.02
C LEU A 13 6.75 -2.89 -4.98
N PRO A 14 5.42 -3.01 -5.04
CA PRO A 14 4.77 -3.73 -6.12
C PRO A 14 5.20 -3.10 -7.46
N ARG A 15 5.68 -3.91 -8.40
CA ARG A 15 5.77 -3.48 -9.80
C ARG A 15 4.37 -3.01 -10.24
N ALA A 16 4.28 -1.94 -11.02
CA ALA A 16 2.99 -1.44 -11.53
C ALA A 16 2.16 -2.60 -12.09
N GLY A 17 0.92 -2.77 -11.60
CA GLY A 17 0.04 -3.92 -11.89
C GLY A 17 0.18 -5.14 -10.96
N ILE A 18 1.07 -5.12 -9.96
CA ILE A 18 1.23 -6.20 -8.98
C ILE A 18 0.42 -5.89 -7.71
N ARG A 19 -0.43 -6.83 -7.32
CA ARG A 19 -1.17 -6.78 -6.04
C ARG A 19 -0.18 -6.79 -4.88
N ALA A 20 -0.26 -5.78 -4.03
CA ALA A 20 0.65 -5.53 -2.93
C ALA A 20 0.17 -6.15 -1.62
N THR A 21 1.08 -6.62 -0.78
CA THR A 21 0.73 -7.04 0.60
C THR A 21 0.63 -5.82 1.52
N THR A 22 0.06 -6.02 2.72
CA THR A 22 0.02 -4.99 3.76
C THR A 22 1.39 -4.37 4.04
N GLU A 23 2.47 -5.16 4.04
CA GLU A 23 3.82 -4.66 4.32
C GLU A 23 4.36 -3.76 3.21
N GLN A 24 4.07 -4.13 1.96
CA GLN A 24 4.44 -3.32 0.81
C GLN A 24 3.68 -1.99 0.81
N LEU A 25 2.38 -2.01 1.13
CA LEU A 25 1.55 -0.80 1.18
C LEU A 25 1.93 0.09 2.38
N CYS A 26 2.24 -0.52 3.52
CA CYS A 26 2.78 0.13 4.71
C CYS A 26 4.09 0.87 4.38
N THR A 27 4.96 0.25 3.56
CA THR A 27 6.20 0.87 3.08
C THR A 27 5.94 1.96 2.04
N LEU A 28 5.04 1.71 1.09
CA LEU A 28 4.69 2.62 -0.02
C LEU A 28 4.09 3.93 0.49
N TYR A 29 3.15 3.84 1.43
CA TYR A 29 2.49 5.01 2.03
C TYR A 29 3.17 5.53 3.29
N GLN A 30 4.29 4.91 3.72
CA GLN A 30 5.00 5.22 4.97
C GLN A 30 4.09 5.30 6.21
N ILE A 31 3.10 4.41 6.29
CA ILE A 31 2.15 4.33 7.41
C ILE A 31 2.46 3.11 8.28
N SER A 32 1.88 3.03 9.47
CA SER A 32 1.96 1.84 10.31
C SER A 32 0.91 0.78 9.94
N ARG A 33 1.16 -0.50 10.25
CA ARG A 33 0.18 -1.59 10.10
C ARG A 33 -1.15 -1.32 10.82
N THR A 34 -1.12 -0.60 11.94
CA THR A 34 -2.32 -0.20 12.69
C THR A 34 -3.18 0.80 11.91
N THR A 35 -2.56 1.76 11.23
CA THR A 35 -3.23 2.69 10.30
C THR A 35 -3.83 1.93 9.13
N TRP A 36 -3.06 1.01 8.54
CA TRP A 36 -3.56 0.13 7.48
C TRP A 36 -4.79 -0.68 7.92
N TRP A 37 -4.76 -1.25 9.13
CA TRP A 37 -5.88 -2.00 9.67
C TRP A 37 -7.14 -1.15 9.83
N ARG A 38 -7.01 0.10 10.32
CA ARG A 38 -8.14 1.03 10.39
C ARG A 38 -8.71 1.33 9.00
N TRP A 39 -7.84 1.55 8.01
CA TRP A 39 -8.28 1.76 6.63
C TRP A 39 -8.98 0.53 6.06
N SER A 40 -8.45 -0.67 6.31
CA SER A 40 -9.09 -1.93 5.89
C SER A 40 -10.48 -2.18 6.50
N LYS A 41 -10.81 -1.47 7.59
CA LYS A 41 -12.11 -1.48 8.25
C LYS A 41 -13.01 -0.32 7.80
N ALA A 42 -12.50 0.63 7.04
CA ALA A 42 -13.29 1.74 6.55
C ALA A 42 -14.26 1.27 5.47
N GLU A 43 -15.48 1.81 5.50
CA GLU A 43 -16.43 1.60 4.43
C GLU A 43 -15.88 2.24 3.15
N ASN A 44 -15.95 1.51 2.03
CA ASN A 44 -15.33 1.82 0.73
C ASN A 44 -13.82 1.53 0.58
N PHE A 45 -13.16 0.90 1.56
CA PHE A 45 -11.79 0.45 1.33
C PHE A 45 -11.75 -0.69 0.29
N PRO A 46 -10.76 -0.74 -0.61
CA PRO A 46 -10.67 -1.78 -1.63
C PRO A 46 -10.67 -3.18 -1.02
N THR A 47 -11.47 -4.06 -1.64
CA THR A 47 -11.61 -5.44 -1.19
C THR A 47 -10.29 -6.19 -1.40
N PRO A 48 -9.74 -6.83 -0.36
CA PRO A 48 -8.54 -7.62 -0.51
C PRO A 48 -8.77 -8.84 -1.39
N LEU A 49 -7.86 -9.09 -2.31
CA LEU A 49 -7.79 -10.31 -3.09
C LEU A 49 -7.02 -11.36 -2.28
N ARG A 50 -7.66 -12.50 -2.00
CA ARG A 50 -6.99 -13.64 -1.34
C ARG A 50 -6.02 -14.30 -2.32
N ALA A 51 -4.73 -14.19 -2.03
CA ALA A 51 -3.66 -14.94 -2.71
C ALA A 51 -3.16 -16.04 -1.76
N GLY A 52 -3.87 -17.17 -1.74
CA GLY A 52 -3.61 -18.25 -0.80
C GLY A 52 -3.87 -17.81 0.64
N ARG A 53 -2.82 -17.79 1.48
CA ARG A 53 -2.90 -17.42 2.91
C ARG A 53 -2.74 -15.92 3.17
N ILE A 54 -2.38 -15.14 2.15
CA ILE A 54 -2.09 -13.71 2.27
C ILE A 54 -3.16 -12.92 1.50
N LEU A 55 -3.66 -11.87 2.12
CA LEU A 55 -4.51 -10.87 1.47
C LEU A 55 -3.60 -9.91 0.70
N ARG A 56 -3.92 -9.65 -0.56
CA ARG A 56 -3.25 -8.67 -1.40
C ARG A 56 -4.25 -7.61 -1.83
N TRP A 57 -3.82 -6.37 -1.86
CA TRP A 57 -4.63 -5.26 -2.32
C TRP A 57 -4.09 -4.74 -3.64
N ASP A 58 -4.99 -4.22 -4.45
CA ASP A 58 -4.60 -3.50 -5.64
C ASP A 58 -4.12 -2.10 -5.25
N ALA A 59 -2.88 -1.76 -5.60
CA ALA A 59 -2.28 -0.50 -5.19
C ALA A 59 -2.98 0.70 -5.87
N GLU A 60 -3.46 0.54 -7.11
CA GLU A 60 -4.20 1.61 -7.82
C GLU A 60 -5.57 1.83 -7.18
N ALA A 61 -6.27 0.77 -6.78
CA ALA A 61 -7.55 0.91 -6.09
C ALA A 61 -7.40 1.59 -4.70
N VAL A 62 -6.30 1.29 -3.98
CA VAL A 62 -5.98 1.96 -2.71
C VAL A 62 -5.64 3.42 -2.95
N ASP A 63 -4.84 3.72 -3.97
CA ASP A 63 -4.49 5.08 -4.35
C ASP A 63 -5.71 5.92 -4.74
N ALA A 64 -6.62 5.36 -5.53
CA ALA A 64 -7.88 6.00 -5.90
C ALA A 64 -8.76 6.29 -4.66
N PHE A 65 -8.84 5.37 -3.70
CA PHE A 65 -9.55 5.57 -2.44
C PHE A 65 -8.94 6.72 -1.62
N LEU A 66 -7.61 6.76 -1.52
CA LEU A 66 -6.89 7.81 -0.78
C LEU A 66 -7.00 9.17 -1.46
N THR A 67 -6.95 9.20 -2.79
CA THR A 67 -7.17 10.41 -3.59
C THR A 67 -8.59 10.93 -3.43
N SER A 68 -9.60 10.04 -3.42
CA SER A 68 -11.01 10.41 -3.22
C SER A 68 -11.32 10.97 -1.82
N LYS A 69 -10.47 10.71 -0.81
CA LYS A 69 -10.65 11.20 0.58
C LYS A 69 -10.06 12.60 0.81
N LYS A 70 -9.47 13.24 -0.21
CA LYS A 70 -8.73 14.50 -0.10
C LYS A 70 -9.54 15.75 -0.48
N ASP A 71 -10.87 15.66 -0.57
CA ASP A 71 -11.80 16.79 -0.75
C ASP A 71 -12.52 17.13 0.56
#